data_AF-A0A2P6VKA1-F1
#
_entry.id   AF-A0A2P6VKA1-F1
#
_cell.length_a   1.000
_cell.length_b   1.000
_cell.length_c   1.000
_cell.angle_alpha   90.00
_cell.angle_beta   90.00
_cell.angle_gamma   90.00
#
_symmetry.space_group_name_H-M   'P 1'
#
loop_
_entity.id
_entity.type
_entity.pdbx_description
1 polymer ?
#
loop_
_entity_poly.entity_id
_entity_poly.type
_entity_poly.pdbx_seq_one_letter_code
_entity_poly.pdbx_strand_id
1 'polypeptide(L)'
;MLRAVSRLAPRLAPRAEAALGSRSMSLAGMKGYDDKEAAEEMLFFKKEDERLLRRLLSKVRKSAEQHDVHAAKGAIEAERSALDAIVGKYKMSKEDIVALMDWKHNEHH
;
A
#
# COMPACT_ATOMS: atom_id res chain seq x y z
N MET A 1 22.97 2.50 50.58
CA MET A 1 21.68 1.90 50.18
C MET A 1 21.48 2.13 48.69
N LEU A 2 21.68 1.12 47.85
CA LEU A 2 21.52 1.22 46.40
C LEU A 2 20.09 0.79 46.03
N ARG A 3 19.25 1.74 45.57
CA ARG A 3 17.92 1.47 45.03
C ARG A 3 18.05 1.04 43.57
N ALA A 4 17.68 -0.20 43.27
CA ALA A 4 17.56 -0.69 41.91
C ALA A 4 16.31 -0.09 41.24
N VAL A 5 16.48 0.56 40.08
CA VAL A 5 15.39 1.00 39.21
C VAL A 5 15.10 -0.14 38.22
N SER A 6 14.01 -0.86 38.46
CA SER A 6 13.49 -1.86 37.52
C SER A 6 12.84 -1.16 36.32
N ARG A 7 13.48 -1.23 35.14
CA ARG A 7 12.88 -0.85 33.86
C ARG A 7 11.90 -1.96 33.43
N LEU A 8 10.60 -1.69 33.49
CA LEU A 8 9.57 -2.53 32.87
C LEU A 8 9.56 -2.25 31.36
N ALA A 9 10.04 -3.21 30.57
CA ALA A 9 9.87 -3.20 29.12
C ALA A 9 8.44 -3.66 28.75
N PRO A 10 7.73 -2.98 27.85
CA PRO A 10 6.46 -3.49 27.33
C PRO A 10 6.75 -4.71 26.46
N ARG A 11 6.23 -5.88 26.87
CA ARG A 11 6.20 -7.08 26.04
C ARG A 11 5.22 -6.82 24.90
N LEU A 12 5.75 -6.54 23.72
CA LEU A 12 4.99 -6.64 22.47
C LEU A 12 4.59 -8.13 22.31
N ALA A 13 3.31 -8.42 22.49
CA ALA A 13 2.75 -9.74 22.24
C ALA A 13 2.87 -10.06 20.75
N PRO A 14 3.43 -11.23 20.37
CA PRO A 14 3.43 -11.64 18.98
C PRO A 14 2.12 -12.35 18.64
N ARG A 15 1.76 -12.22 17.36
CA ARG A 15 1.04 -13.22 16.56
C ARG A 15 -0.50 -13.20 16.62
N ALA A 16 -1.06 -12.28 15.84
CA ALA A 16 -2.28 -12.56 15.09
C ALA A 16 -1.99 -13.64 14.02
N GLU A 17 -1.97 -14.91 14.41
CA GLU A 17 -2.04 -16.05 13.48
C GLU A 17 -3.16 -16.99 13.92
N ALA A 18 -4.40 -16.60 13.66
CA ALA A 18 -5.55 -17.50 13.76
C ALA A 18 -6.75 -16.94 12.99
N ALA A 19 -6.58 -16.61 11.70
CA ALA A 19 -7.73 -16.21 10.87
C ALA A 19 -7.56 -16.49 9.37
N LEU A 20 -6.66 -17.39 8.95
CA LEU A 20 -6.43 -17.69 7.52
C LEU A 20 -6.48 -19.20 7.18
N GLY A 21 -7.03 -20.05 8.04
CA GLY A 21 -6.88 -21.51 7.90
C GLY A 21 -8.12 -22.37 7.71
N SER A 22 -9.35 -21.85 7.85
CA SER A 22 -10.55 -22.71 7.96
C SER A 22 -11.39 -22.81 6.67
N ARG A 23 -10.76 -23.09 5.52
CA ARG A 23 -11.49 -23.38 4.26
C ARG A 23 -11.06 -24.73 3.66
N SER A 24 -11.19 -25.81 4.41
CA SER A 24 -10.99 -27.17 3.86
C SER A 24 -11.98 -28.17 4.41
N MET A 25 -13.26 -28.00 4.04
CA MET A 25 -14.26 -29.07 4.13
C MET A 25 -15.14 -29.04 2.87
N SER A 26 -14.55 -29.31 1.71
CA SER A 26 -15.29 -29.52 0.46
C SER A 26 -15.44 -31.02 0.20
N LEU A 27 -16.69 -31.45 0.05
CA LEU A 27 -17.08 -32.83 -0.23
C LEU A 27 -16.35 -33.37 -1.47
N ALA A 28 -15.65 -34.50 -1.28
CA ALA A 28 -14.96 -35.26 -2.32
C ALA A 28 -15.94 -35.80 -3.37
N GLY A 29 -16.23 -35.00 -4.41
CA GLY A 29 -17.10 -35.43 -5.52
C GLY A 29 -17.06 -34.56 -6.79
N MET A 30 -16.59 -33.32 -6.73
CA MET A 30 -16.59 -32.37 -7.88
C MET A 30 -15.22 -31.72 -8.14
N LYS A 31 -14.14 -32.49 -8.02
CA LYS A 31 -12.74 -32.01 -8.05
C LYS A 31 -12.39 -31.05 -9.21
N GLY A 32 -12.96 -31.23 -10.40
CA GLY A 32 -12.69 -30.36 -11.57
C GLY A 32 -13.46 -29.02 -11.58
N TYR A 33 -14.58 -28.92 -10.86
CA TYR A 33 -15.28 -27.65 -10.66
C TYR A 33 -14.64 -26.83 -9.54
N ASP A 34 -14.18 -27.50 -8.49
CA ASP A 34 -13.49 -26.91 -7.33
C ASP A 34 -12.19 -26.20 -7.76
N ASP A 35 -11.38 -26.81 -8.64
CA ASP A 35 -10.13 -26.20 -9.12
C ASP A 35 -10.37 -24.94 -9.98
N LYS A 36 -11.44 -24.93 -10.80
CA LYS A 36 -11.79 -23.78 -11.64
C LYS A 36 -12.34 -22.63 -10.79
N GLU A 37 -13.24 -22.95 -9.86
CA GLU A 37 -13.80 -21.98 -8.91
C GLU A 37 -12.70 -21.37 -8.03
N ALA A 38 -11.78 -22.20 -7.50
CA ALA A 38 -10.63 -21.72 -6.74
C ALA A 38 -9.71 -20.80 -7.56
N ALA A 39 -9.49 -21.09 -8.83
CA ALA A 39 -8.70 -20.23 -9.71
C ALA A 39 -9.39 -18.88 -9.99
N GLU A 40 -10.70 -18.89 -10.20
CA GLU A 40 -11.50 -17.67 -10.40
C GLU A 40 -11.55 -16.81 -9.13
N GLU A 41 -11.74 -17.43 -7.96
CA GLU A 41 -11.66 -16.76 -6.66
C GLU A 41 -10.29 -16.14 -6.45
N MET A 42 -9.21 -16.87 -6.72
CA MET A 42 -7.85 -16.35 -6.57
C MET A 42 -7.60 -15.12 -7.46
N LEU A 43 -8.08 -15.13 -8.71
CA LEU A 43 -7.96 -13.98 -9.61
C LEU A 43 -8.77 -12.78 -9.13
N PHE A 44 -9.96 -13.03 -8.59
CA PHE A 44 -10.80 -11.99 -8.01
C PHE A 44 -10.14 -11.36 -6.78
N PHE A 45 -9.75 -12.18 -5.80
CA PHE A 45 -9.11 -11.71 -4.58
C PHE A 45 -7.77 -11.03 -4.85
N LYS A 46 -6.99 -11.50 -5.84
CA LYS A 46 -5.75 -10.82 -6.23
C LYS A 46 -6.01 -9.38 -6.70
N LYS A 47 -7.03 -9.17 -7.53
CA LYS A 47 -7.40 -7.82 -8.00
C LYS A 47 -7.91 -6.96 -6.85
N GLU A 48 -8.70 -7.55 -5.96
CA GLU A 48 -9.27 -6.84 -4.83
C GLU A 48 -8.22 -6.48 -3.77
N ASP A 49 -7.29 -7.39 -3.49
CA ASP A 49 -6.13 -7.16 -2.63
C ASP A 49 -5.23 -6.07 -3.21
N GLU A 50 -4.97 -6.07 -4.52
CA GLU A 50 -4.23 -4.98 -5.16
C GLU A 50 -4.93 -3.63 -4.93
N ARG A 51 -6.24 -3.57 -5.14
CA ARG A 51 -7.04 -2.36 -4.91
C ARG A 51 -7.00 -1.91 -3.45
N LEU A 52 -7.08 -2.84 -2.51
CA LEU A 52 -7.01 -2.56 -1.07
C LEU A 52 -5.61 -2.09 -0.65
N LEU A 53 -4.56 -2.73 -1.17
CA LEU A 53 -3.16 -2.35 -0.92
C LEU A 53 -2.85 -0.96 -1.49
N ARG A 54 -3.33 -0.63 -2.69
CA ARG A 54 -3.21 0.73 -3.26
C ARG A 54 -3.83 1.78 -2.35
N ARG A 55 -5.04 1.51 -1.85
CA ARG A 55 -5.73 2.39 -0.89
C ARG A 55 -4.98 2.51 0.43
N LEU A 56 -4.43 1.42 0.94
CA LEU A 56 -3.64 1.42 2.17
C LEU A 56 -2.37 2.27 1.99
N LEU A 57 -1.64 2.08 0.90
CA LEU A 57 -0.44 2.87 0.57
C LEU A 57 -0.77 4.35 0.43
N SER A 58 -1.89 4.72 -0.20
CA SER A 58 -2.36 6.11 -0.27
C SER A 58 -2.59 6.71 1.13
N LYS A 59 -3.20 5.96 2.06
CA LYS A 59 -3.40 6.42 3.45
C LYS A 59 -2.09 6.53 4.22
N VAL A 60 -1.19 5.55 4.07
CA VAL A 60 0.13 5.56 4.70
C VAL A 60 0.95 6.74 4.21
N ARG A 61 0.92 7.02 2.90
CA ARG A 61 1.54 8.21 2.31
C ARG A 61 1.00 9.50 2.93
N LYS A 62 -0.32 9.67 3.01
CA LYS A 62 -0.94 10.84 3.64
C LYS A 62 -0.53 11.00 5.11
N SER A 63 -0.43 9.90 5.85
CA SER A 63 0.05 9.92 7.23
C SER A 63 1.54 10.29 7.31
N ALA A 64 2.38 9.74 6.43
CA ALA A 64 3.80 10.07 6.37
C ALA A 64 4.04 11.54 6.00
N GLU A 65 3.28 12.09 5.06
CA GLU A 65 3.34 13.51 4.68
C GLU A 65 2.97 14.46 5.85
N GLN A 66 2.09 14.03 6.75
CA GLN A 66 1.71 14.79 7.95
C GLN A 66 2.79 14.75 9.04
N HIS A 67 3.48 13.62 9.19
CA HIS A 67 4.45 13.41 10.27
C HIS A 67 5.90 13.73 9.87
N ASP A 68 6.25 13.64 8.59
CA ASP A 68 7.58 13.92 8.04
C ASP A 68 7.50 14.84 6.81
N VAL A 69 7.42 16.15 7.08
CA VAL A 69 7.30 17.21 6.07
C VAL A 69 8.57 17.33 5.21
N HIS A 70 9.74 16.96 5.75
CA HIS A 70 11.02 17.08 5.03
C HIS A 70 11.18 15.97 4.00
N ALA A 71 10.89 14.71 4.38
CA ALA A 71 10.89 13.60 3.45
C ALA A 71 9.83 13.77 2.35
N ALA A 72 8.65 14.29 2.71
CA ALA A 72 7.57 14.57 1.75
C ALA A 72 7.99 15.55 0.65
N LYS A 73 8.67 16.65 1.00
CA LYS A 73 9.18 17.62 0.01
C LYS A 73 10.20 16.99 -0.94
N GLY A 74 11.13 16.20 -0.42
CA GLY A 74 12.12 15.50 -1.24
C GLY A 74 11.49 14.51 -2.23
N ALA A 75 10.43 13.82 -1.83
CA ALA A 75 9.69 12.92 -2.72
C ALA A 75 9.00 13.68 -3.87
N ILE A 76 8.36 14.82 -3.58
CA ILE A 76 7.71 15.67 -4.59
C ILE A 76 8.73 16.24 -5.58
N GLU A 77 9.90 16.69 -5.10
CA GLU A 77 10.98 17.19 -5.96
C GLU A 77 11.57 16.09 -6.84
N ALA A 78 11.75 14.89 -6.31
CA ALA A 78 12.19 13.73 -7.09
C ALA A 78 11.18 13.40 -8.20
N GLU A 79 9.88 13.38 -7.89
CA GLU A 79 8.83 13.16 -8.89
C GLU A 79 8.81 14.25 -9.95
N ARG A 80 8.95 15.51 -9.56
CA ARG A 80 9.05 16.63 -10.50
C ARG A 80 10.25 16.48 -11.43
N SER A 81 11.42 16.12 -10.90
CA SER A 81 12.62 15.91 -11.71
C SER A 81 12.46 14.76 -12.72
N ALA A 82 11.76 13.69 -12.34
CA ALA A 82 11.45 12.58 -13.24
C ALA A 82 10.45 13.00 -14.32
N LEU A 83 9.45 13.82 -13.98
CA LEU A 83 8.50 14.36 -14.94
C LEU A 83 9.18 15.33 -15.92
N ASP A 84 10.06 16.19 -15.42
CA ASP A 84 10.86 17.11 -16.23
C ASP A 84 11.78 16.37 -17.21
N ALA A 85 12.29 15.18 -16.86
CA ALA A 85 13.10 14.36 -17.77
C ALA A 85 12.32 13.87 -19.01
N ILE A 86 11.01 13.65 -18.86
CA ILE A 86 10.12 13.21 -19.95
C ILE A 86 9.58 14.42 -20.71
N VAL A 87 9.08 15.40 -19.96
CA VAL A 87 8.24 16.48 -20.46
C VAL A 87 9.05 17.74 -20.81
N GLY A 88 10.27 17.88 -20.30
CA GLY A 88 11.11 19.06 -20.51
C GLY A 88 11.42 19.37 -21.98
N LYS A 89 11.31 18.38 -22.87
CA LYS A 89 11.44 18.54 -24.32
C LYS A 89 10.32 19.38 -24.94
N TYR A 90 9.14 19.38 -24.33
CA TYR A 90 7.92 19.99 -24.88
C TYR A 90 7.67 21.41 -24.37
N LYS A 91 8.57 21.98 -23.54
CA LYS A 91 8.46 23.33 -22.95
C LYS A 91 7.07 23.61 -22.35
N MET A 92 6.55 22.66 -21.55
CA MET A 92 5.26 22.82 -20.88
C MET A 92 5.30 23.92 -19.82
N SER A 93 4.13 24.52 -19.56
CA SER A 93 3.97 25.51 -18.50
C SER A 93 4.13 24.85 -17.12
N LYS A 94 4.48 25.65 -16.10
CA LYS A 94 4.61 25.11 -14.74
C LYS A 94 3.25 24.69 -14.18
N GLU A 95 2.18 25.37 -14.59
CA GLU A 95 0.82 25.03 -14.22
C GLU A 95 0.43 23.65 -14.75
N ASP A 96 0.78 23.33 -16.00
CA ASP A 96 0.46 22.03 -16.59
C ASP A 96 1.24 20.88 -15.94
N ILE A 97 2.49 21.12 -15.56
CA ILE A 97 3.32 20.14 -14.84
C ILE A 97 2.69 19.82 -13.47
N VAL A 98 2.21 20.85 -12.76
CA VAL A 98 1.50 20.66 -11.48
C VAL A 98 0.19 19.90 -11.71
N ALA A 99 -0.59 20.27 -12.72
CA ALA A 99 -1.83 19.57 -13.05
C ALA A 99 -1.61 18.08 -13.39
N LEU A 100 -0.50 17.73 -14.04
CA LEU A 100 -0.11 16.35 -14.31
C LEU A 100 0.30 15.59 -13.04
N MET A 101 1.02 16.24 -12.12
CA MET A 101 1.37 15.65 -10.84
C MET A 101 0.11 15.41 -9.99
N ASP A 102 -0.79 16.38 -9.94
CA ASP A 102 -2.07 16.27 -9.25
C ASP A 102 -2.95 15.17 -9.88
N TRP A 103 -2.99 15.06 -11.21
CA TRP A 103 -3.67 13.96 -11.90
C TRP A 103 -3.11 12.58 -11.51
N LYS A 104 -1.77 12.44 -11.46
CA LYS A 104 -1.12 11.20 -11.01
C LYS A 104 -1.48 10.87 -9.55
N HIS A 105 -1.60 11.87 -8.69
CA HIS A 105 -1.92 11.68 -7.27
C HIS A 105 -3.42 11.48 -7.00
N ASN A 106 -4.29 11.98 -7.88
CA ASN A 106 -5.72 11.68 -7.90
C ASN A 106 -5.97 10.31 -8.55
N GLU A 107 -5.55 9.22 -7.89
CA GLU A 107 -6.01 7.86 -8.23
C GLU A 107 -7.50 7.71 -7.83
N HIS A 108 -8.39 8.26 -8.66
CA HIS A 108 -9.83 7.98 -8.67
C HIS A 108 -10.25 7.20 -9.93
N HIS A 109 -9.34 6.37 -10.46
CA HIS A 109 -9.64 5.33 -11.45
C HIS A 109 -9.38 3.94 -10.85
#